data_AF-A0A5K1E3M9-F1
#
_entry.id   AF-A0A5K1E3M9-F1
#
_cell.length_a   1.000
_cell.length_b   1.000
_cell.length_c   1.000
_cell.angle_alpha   90.00
_cell.angle_beta   90.00
_cell.angle_gamma   90.00
#
_symmetry.space_group_name_H-M   'P 1'
#
loop_
_entity.id
_entity.type
_entity.pdbx_description
1 polymer ?
#
loop_
_entity_poly.entity_id
_entity_poly.type
_entity_poly.pdbx_seq_one_letter_code
_entity_poly.pdbx_strand_id
1 'polypeptide(L)'
;YLQTETLTKKSDVYSFGVVLFELITGKPAIMITETNEKCNLTRWVMPMLMRGNIESLLDPLLKGRCNIQSVWEVAAIAKTATQDPAGRPDMPQIVSTLKAALSMETSWADMAFVSETMTSQSSFDEIPHNPVAR
;
A
#
# COMPACT_ATOMS: atom_id res chain seq x y z
N TYR A 1 -11.75 -18.47 10.42
CA TYR A 1 -11.10 -19.77 10.21
C TYR A 1 -10.54 -20.31 11.51
N LEU A 2 -9.48 -19.70 12.07
CA LEU A 2 -8.78 -20.20 13.28
C LEU A 2 -9.64 -20.31 14.56
N GLN A 3 -10.85 -19.74 14.60
CA GLN A 3 -11.73 -19.79 15.78
C GLN A 3 -13.09 -20.47 15.56
N THR A 4 -13.54 -20.69 14.32
CA THR A 4 -14.96 -21.06 14.08
C THR A 4 -15.17 -22.22 13.11
N GLU A 5 -14.11 -22.74 12.46
CA GLU A 5 -14.16 -23.83 11.45
C GLU A 5 -15.28 -23.73 10.39
N THR A 6 -15.79 -22.52 10.16
CA THR A 6 -16.93 -22.26 9.28
C THR A 6 -16.47 -21.45 8.08
N LEU A 7 -16.53 -22.09 6.90
CA LEU A 7 -16.34 -21.45 5.60
C LEU A 7 -17.54 -20.53 5.33
N THR A 8 -17.38 -19.26 5.68
CA THR A 8 -18.37 -18.23 5.41
C THR A 8 -17.76 -17.19 4.48
N LYS A 9 -18.60 -16.48 3.73
CA LYS A 9 -18.16 -15.30 2.97
C LYS A 9 -17.33 -14.33 3.85
N LYS A 10 -17.66 -14.25 5.14
CA LYS A 10 -16.95 -13.42 6.13
C LYS A 10 -15.59 -13.97 6.55
N SER A 11 -15.35 -15.28 6.52
CA SER A 11 -14.01 -15.84 6.73
C SER A 11 -13.12 -15.60 5.51
N ASP A 12 -13.66 -15.69 4.30
CA ASP A 12 -12.91 -15.41 3.07
C ASP A 12 -12.51 -13.94 3.00
N VAL A 13 -13.43 -13.03 3.36
CA VAL A 13 -13.13 -11.60 3.49
C VAL A 13 -12.00 -11.35 4.50
N TYR A 14 -12.02 -12.02 5.64
CA TYR A 14 -10.94 -11.89 6.63
C TYR A 14 -9.59 -12.33 6.05
N SER A 15 -9.54 -13.52 5.47
CA SER A 15 -8.32 -14.06 4.88
C SER A 15 -7.80 -13.15 3.76
N PHE A 16 -8.69 -12.60 2.93
CA PHE A 16 -8.32 -11.61 1.91
C PHE A 16 -7.74 -10.34 2.52
N GLY A 17 -8.34 -9.82 3.60
CA GLY A 17 -7.80 -8.68 4.34
C GLY A 17 -6.40 -8.93 4.92
N VAL A 18 -6.11 -10.15 5.37
CA VAL A 18 -4.76 -10.55 5.79
C VAL A 18 -3.80 -10.51 4.61
N VAL A 19 -4.18 -11.07 3.45
CA VAL A 19 -3.36 -11.03 2.23
C VAL A 19 -3.04 -9.60 1.81
N LEU A 20 -4.00 -8.67 1.90
CA LEU A 20 -3.74 -7.26 1.62
C LEU A 20 -2.65 -6.69 2.55
N PHE A 21 -2.64 -7.05 3.83
CA PHE A 21 -1.57 -6.64 4.73
C PHE A 21 -0.23 -7.32 4.42
N GLU A 22 -0.22 -8.59 3.99
CA GLU A 22 1.00 -9.27 3.54
C GLU A 22 1.61 -8.53 2.36
N LEU A 23 0.78 -8.11 1.38
CA LEU A 23 1.23 -7.34 0.22
C LEU A 23 1.77 -5.95 0.59
N ILE A 24 1.12 -5.24 1.51
CA ILE A 24 1.59 -3.91 1.95
C ILE A 24 2.91 -4.01 2.69
N THR A 25 3.07 -5.02 3.55
CA THR A 25 4.17 -5.10 4.52
C THR A 25 5.35 -5.95 4.07
N GLY A 26 5.15 -6.84 3.10
CA GLY A 26 6.12 -7.87 2.72
C GLY A 26 6.36 -8.92 3.82
N LYS A 27 5.47 -8.99 4.82
CA LYS A 27 5.61 -9.89 5.97
C LYS A 27 4.60 -11.03 5.92
N PRO A 28 4.94 -12.23 6.44
CA PRO A 28 4.02 -13.35 6.49
C PRO A 28 2.87 -13.09 7.48
N ALA A 29 1.69 -13.65 7.21
CA ALA A 29 0.51 -13.59 8.09
C ALA A 29 0.77 -14.03 9.54
N ILE A 30 1.72 -14.96 9.73
CA ILE A 30 2.20 -15.43 11.03
C ILE A 30 3.70 -15.17 11.09
N MET A 31 4.11 -14.30 12.00
CA MET A 31 5.51 -13.97 12.26
C MET A 31 6.01 -14.71 13.50
N ILE A 32 7.31 -15.01 13.54
CA ILE A 32 7.99 -15.48 14.75
C ILE A 32 8.77 -14.30 15.33
N THR A 33 8.52 -13.97 16.59
CA THR A 33 9.22 -12.90 17.31
C THR A 33 10.62 -13.35 17.75
N GLU A 34 11.45 -12.41 18.19
CA GLU A 34 12.76 -12.71 18.80
C GLU A 34 12.64 -13.60 20.05
N THR A 35 11.50 -13.54 20.74
CA THR A 35 11.15 -14.40 21.88
C THR A 35 10.65 -15.80 21.47
N ASN A 36 10.72 -16.14 20.19
CA ASN A 36 10.21 -17.39 19.60
C ASN A 36 8.69 -17.59 19.76
N GLU A 37 7.93 -16.49 19.82
CA GLU A 37 6.48 -16.49 19.93
C GLU A 37 5.82 -16.22 18.57
N LYS A 38 4.66 -16.86 18.32
CA LYS A 38 3.87 -16.61 17.12
C LYS A 38 3.07 -15.31 17.27
N CYS A 39 3.30 -14.36 16.38
CA CYS A 39 2.56 -13.10 16.31
C CYS A 39 1.75 -13.03 15.02
N ASN A 40 0.46 -12.70 15.12
CA ASN A 40 -0.39 -12.49 13.96
C ASN A 40 -0.09 -11.12 13.33
N LEU A 41 0.06 -11.09 12.00
CA LEU A 41 0.34 -9.85 11.25
C LEU A 41 -0.66 -8.74 11.56
N THR A 42 -1.95 -9.04 11.62
CA THR A 42 -2.99 -8.05 11.93
C THR A 42 -2.77 -7.39 13.29
N ARG A 43 -2.35 -8.16 14.31
CA ARG A 43 -2.05 -7.63 15.64
C ARG A 43 -0.85 -6.68 15.62
N TRP A 44 0.14 -6.95 14.77
CA TRP A 44 1.33 -6.12 14.61
C TRP A 44 1.05 -4.84 13.83
N VAL A 45 0.23 -4.90 12.76
CA VAL A 45 -0.08 -3.75 11.89
C VAL A 45 -0.99 -2.73 12.57
N MET A 46 -2.01 -3.19 13.31
CA MET A 46 -3.09 -2.32 13.82
C MET A 46 -2.60 -1.09 14.63
N PRO A 47 -1.66 -1.23 15.59
CA PRO A 47 -1.17 -0.07 16.35
C PRO A 47 -0.48 0.98 15.48
N MET A 48 0.23 0.58 14.43
CA MET A 48 0.93 1.48 13.51
C MET A 48 -0.06 2.20 12.59
N LEU A 49 -1.06 1.46 12.09
CA LEU A 49 -2.11 2.02 11.25
C LEU A 49 -2.96 3.05 12.01
N MET A 50 -3.29 2.79 13.29
CA MET A 50 -4.02 3.73 14.15
C MET A 50 -3.22 5.00 14.48
N ARG A 51 -1.89 4.94 14.42
CA ARG A 51 -1.01 6.12 14.59
C ARG A 51 -0.85 6.94 13.31
N GLY A 52 -1.42 6.49 12.18
CA GLY A 52 -1.31 7.16 10.90
C GLY A 52 0.05 7.00 10.21
N ASN A 53 0.92 6.10 10.69
CA ASN A 53 2.25 5.91 10.12
C ASN A 53 2.28 4.74 9.12
N ILE A 54 1.63 4.92 7.97
CA ILE A 54 1.55 3.88 6.93
C ILE A 54 2.90 3.65 6.24
N GLU A 55 3.74 4.66 6.11
CA GLU A 55 5.08 4.54 5.52
C GLU A 55 6.01 3.61 6.32
N SER A 56 5.83 3.53 7.64
CA SER A 56 6.57 2.59 8.49
C SER A 56 6.17 1.13 8.26
N LEU A 57 4.94 0.90 7.76
CA LEU A 57 4.40 -0.43 7.50
C LEU A 57 4.80 -0.96 6.12
N LEU A 58 5.12 -0.07 5.18
CA LEU A 58 5.41 -0.42 3.80
C LEU A 58 6.63 -1.35 3.68
N ASP A 59 6.47 -2.38 2.85
CA ASP A 59 7.57 -3.20 2.34
C ASP A 59 8.68 -2.27 1.83
N PRO A 60 9.94 -2.44 2.27
CA PRO A 60 11.08 -1.69 1.75
C PRO A 60 11.15 -1.62 0.22
N LEU A 61 10.67 -2.65 -0.49
CA LEU A 61 10.64 -2.71 -1.95
C LEU A 61 9.59 -1.78 -2.58
N LEU A 62 8.58 -1.36 -1.83
CA LEU A 62 7.52 -0.45 -2.27
C LEU A 62 7.82 1.02 -1.92
N LYS A 63 8.75 1.28 -1.00
CA LYS A 63 9.06 2.65 -0.55
C LYS A 63 9.55 3.53 -1.70
N GLY A 64 8.86 4.66 -1.90
CA GLY A 64 9.14 5.61 -2.98
C GLY A 64 8.72 5.12 -4.38
N ARG A 65 8.05 3.96 -4.48
CA ARG A 65 7.63 3.34 -5.75
C ARG A 65 6.12 3.17 -5.85
N CYS A 66 5.38 3.74 -4.91
CA CYS A 66 3.93 3.71 -4.90
C CYS A 66 3.35 5.01 -4.39
N ASN A 67 2.12 5.31 -4.77
CA ASN A 67 1.35 6.40 -4.21
C ASN A 67 0.92 6.07 -2.76
N ILE A 68 1.32 6.91 -1.81
CA ILE A 68 1.04 6.65 -0.39
C ILE A 68 -0.46 6.67 -0.04
N GLN A 69 -1.24 7.47 -0.76
CA GLN A 69 -2.69 7.56 -0.58
C GLN A 69 -3.40 6.31 -1.10
N SER A 70 -2.95 5.76 -2.23
CA SER A 70 -3.39 4.45 -2.73
C SER A 70 -3.17 3.36 -1.69
N VAL A 71 -1.96 3.30 -1.11
CA VAL A 71 -1.63 2.32 -0.06
C VAL A 71 -2.50 2.51 1.18
N TRP A 72 -2.78 3.76 1.57
CA TRP A 72 -3.68 4.06 2.69
C TRP A 72 -5.10 3.51 2.46
N GLU A 73 -5.67 3.69 1.27
CA GLU A 73 -6.99 3.14 0.92
C GLU A 73 -7.01 1.60 1.02
N VAL A 74 -5.96 0.93 0.52
CA VAL A 74 -5.83 -0.54 0.64
C VAL A 74 -5.71 -0.94 2.11
N ALA A 75 -4.92 -0.22 2.92
CA ALA A 75 -4.77 -0.51 4.35
C ALA A 75 -6.07 -0.29 5.13
N ALA A 76 -6.85 0.72 4.79
CA ALA A 76 -8.12 1.03 5.43
C ALA A 76 -9.17 -0.07 5.18
N ILE A 77 -9.28 -0.56 3.94
CA ILE A 77 -10.20 -1.66 3.63
C ILE A 77 -9.72 -2.98 4.23
N ALA A 78 -8.41 -3.25 4.24
CA ALA A 78 -7.81 -4.42 4.90
C ALA A 78 -8.07 -4.41 6.41
N LYS A 79 -7.95 -3.25 7.07
CA LYS A 79 -8.32 -3.08 8.48
C LYS A 79 -9.78 -3.46 8.72
N THR A 80 -10.69 -2.96 7.89
CA THR A 80 -12.13 -3.24 8.05
C THR A 80 -12.44 -4.72 7.77
N ALA A 81 -11.78 -5.34 6.79
CA ALA A 81 -11.89 -6.77 6.48
C ALA A 81 -11.38 -7.70 7.59
N THR A 82 -10.41 -7.25 8.38
CA THR A 82 -9.80 -8.04 9.47
C THR A 82 -10.38 -7.75 10.86
N GLN A 83 -11.40 -6.88 10.95
CA GLN A 83 -12.15 -6.59 12.17
C GLN A 83 -13.20 -7.67 12.49
N ASP A 84 -14.10 -7.37 13.43
CA ASP A 84 -15.23 -8.20 13.82
C ASP A 84 -16.09 -8.60 12.60
N PRO A 85 -16.54 -9.87 12.49
CA PRO A 85 -17.33 -10.35 11.36
C PRO A 85 -18.53 -9.46 10.98
N ALA A 86 -19.18 -8.82 11.96
CA ALA A 86 -20.34 -7.95 11.71
C ALA A 86 -19.97 -6.69 10.92
N GLY A 87 -18.77 -6.12 11.17
CA GLY A 87 -18.27 -4.92 10.52
C GLY A 87 -17.55 -5.14 9.19
N ARG A 88 -17.26 -6.40 8.82
CA ARG A 88 -16.51 -6.70 7.59
C ARG A 88 -17.31 -6.28 6.34
N PRO A 89 -16.68 -5.64 5.34
CA PRO A 89 -17.31 -5.35 4.07
C PRO A 89 -17.65 -6.63 3.31
N ASP A 90 -18.42 -6.51 2.25
CA ASP A 90 -18.53 -7.56 1.24
C ASP A 90 -17.42 -7.45 0.17
N MET A 91 -17.26 -8.51 -0.63
CA MET A 91 -16.26 -8.52 -1.70
C MET A 91 -16.49 -7.40 -2.76
N PRO A 92 -17.73 -7.08 -3.18
CA PRO A 92 -17.97 -5.94 -4.05
C PRO A 92 -17.45 -4.61 -3.52
N GLN A 93 -17.66 -4.30 -2.24
CA GLN A 93 -17.11 -3.11 -1.58
C GLN A 93 -15.59 -3.12 -1.61
N ILE A 94 -14.97 -4.26 -1.29
CA ILE A 94 -13.51 -4.42 -1.37
C ILE A 94 -13.00 -4.13 -2.78
N VAL A 95 -13.60 -4.73 -3.80
CA VAL A 95 -13.22 -4.52 -5.21
C VAL A 95 -13.36 -3.05 -5.60
N SER A 96 -14.43 -2.38 -5.17
CA SER A 96 -14.65 -0.95 -5.42
C SER A 96 -13.51 -0.10 -4.85
N THR A 97 -13.15 -0.32 -3.58
CA THR A 97 -12.04 0.40 -2.95
C THR A 97 -10.69 0.10 -3.62
N LEU A 98 -10.42 -1.15 -3.98
CA LEU A 98 -9.18 -1.51 -4.67
C LEU A 98 -9.08 -0.86 -6.06
N LYS A 99 -10.18 -0.73 -6.80
CA LYS A 99 -10.22 0.01 -8.07
C LYS A 99 -9.96 1.50 -7.90
N ALA A 100 -10.48 2.10 -6.83
CA ALA A 100 -10.21 3.49 -6.50
C ALA A 100 -8.72 3.70 -6.17
N ALA A 101 -8.14 2.86 -5.31
CA ALA A 101 -6.71 2.87 -4.99
C ALA A 101 -5.84 2.70 -6.26
N LEU A 102 -6.18 1.74 -7.12
CA LEU A 102 -5.48 1.54 -8.39
C LEU A 102 -5.54 2.80 -9.28
N SER A 103 -6.68 3.48 -9.34
CA SER A 103 -6.82 4.70 -10.13
C SER A 103 -5.91 5.83 -9.59
N MET A 104 -5.75 5.93 -8.28
CA MET A 104 -4.81 6.87 -7.65
C MET A 104 -3.37 6.53 -8.00
N GLU A 105 -3.02 5.24 -7.97
CA GLU A 105 -1.68 4.74 -8.30
C GLU A 105 -1.32 5.03 -9.77
N THR A 106 -2.21 4.70 -10.71
CA THR A 106 -1.98 4.96 -12.14
C THR A 106 -1.83 6.45 -12.41
N SER A 107 -2.70 7.29 -11.82
CA SER A 107 -2.61 8.74 -11.99
C SER A 107 -1.29 9.30 -11.44
N TRP A 108 -0.79 8.76 -10.32
CA TRP A 108 0.50 9.13 -9.78
C TRP A 108 1.66 8.70 -10.68
N ALA A 109 1.62 7.48 -11.20
CA ALA A 109 2.65 6.95 -12.07
C ALA A 109 2.74 7.73 -13.40
N ASP A 110 1.59 8.08 -13.99
CA ASP A 110 1.53 8.92 -15.19
C ASP A 110 2.17 10.28 -14.94
N MET A 111 1.89 10.91 -13.79
CA MET A 111 2.49 12.20 -13.41
C MET A 111 4.00 12.09 -13.14
N ALA A 112 4.45 11.01 -12.51
CA ALA A 112 5.87 10.77 -12.25
C ALA A 112 6.66 10.65 -13.56
N PHE A 113 6.12 9.94 -14.55
CA PHE A 113 6.71 9.81 -15.88
C PHE A 113 6.80 11.16 -16.62
N VAL A 114 5.74 11.98 -16.55
CA VAL A 114 5.75 13.33 -17.15
C VAL A 114 6.81 14.23 -16.50
N SER A 115 6.99 14.16 -15.18
CA SER A 115 8.03 14.93 -14.47
C SER A 115 9.45 14.54 -14.93
N GLU A 116 9.70 13.25 -15.16
CA GLU A 116 11.01 12.75 -15.57
C GLU A 116 11.39 13.18 -17.00
N THR A 117 10.40 13.24 -17.90
CA THR A 117 10.59 13.72 -19.28
C THR A 117 10.82 15.23 -19.37
N MET A 118 10.13 16.04 -18.56
CA MET A 118 10.30 17.50 -18.50
C MET A 118 11.66 17.92 -17.94
N THR A 119 12.19 17.16 -16.97
CA THR A 119 13.52 17.43 -16.38
C THR A 119 14.66 17.12 -17.36
N SER A 120 14.43 16.17 -18.29
CA SER A 120 15.42 15.79 -19.31
C SER A 120 15.50 16.76 -20.50
N GLN A 121 14.48 17.60 -20.71
CA GLN A 121 14.44 18.57 -21.83
C GLN A 121 14.99 19.96 -21.48
N SER A 122 15.22 20.30 -20.20
CA SER A 122 15.71 21.62 -19.79
C SER A 122 17.24 21.80 -19.84
N SER A 123 18.01 20.76 -20.19
CA SER A 123 19.48 20.83 -20.28
C SER A 123 20.04 21.21 -21.67
N PHE A 124 19.22 21.72 -22.60
CA PHE A 124 19.68 22.06 -23.97
C PHE A 124 19.69 23.56 -24.32
N ASP A 125 19.53 24.47 -23.34
CA ASP A 125 19.70 25.91 -23.54
C ASP A 125 20.85 26.47 -22.69
N GLU A 126 22.08 26.05 -22.98
CA GLU A 126 23.28 26.87 -22.73
C GLU A 126 23.97 27.13 -24.07
N ILE A 127 23.56 28.22 -24.73
CA ILE A 127 24.27 28.74 -25.91
C ILE A 127 25.64 29.23 -25.42
N PRO A 128 26.77 28.77 -26.00
CA PRO A 128 28.07 29.28 -25.62
C PRO A 128 28.22 30.71 -26.14
N HIS A 129 28.16 31.69 -25.25
CA HIS A 129 28.64 33.03 -25.56
C HIS A 129 30.18 32.98 -25.68
N ASN A 130 30.69 32.99 -26.91
CA ASN A 130 32.08 33.29 -27.23
C ASN A 130 32.14 34.65 -27.97
N PRO A 131 33.17 35.50 -27.71
CA PRO A 131 33.14 36.92 -28.00
C PRO A 131 33.56 37.21 -29.44
N VAL A 132 33.05 38.30 -30.02
CA VAL A 132 33.59 38.84 -31.28
C VAL A 132 34.09 40.25 -31.04
N ALA A 133 35.38 40.39 -31.38
CA ALA A 133 36.20 41.59 -31.33
C ALA A 133 35.56 42.82 -32.01
N ARG A 134 35.84 43.99 -31.43
CA ARG A 134 36.25 45.20 -32.15
C ARG A 134 37.02 46.13 -31.22
#